data_AF-A0A1X7J075-F1
#
_entry.id   AF-A0A1X7J075-F1
#
_cell.length_a   1.000
_cell.length_b   1.000
_cell.length_c   1.000
_cell.angle_alpha   90.00
_cell.angle_beta   90.00
_cell.angle_gamma   90.00
#
_symmetry.space_group_name_H-M   'P 1'
#
loop_
_entity.id
_entity.type
_entity.pdbx_description
1 polymer ?
#
loop_
_entity_poly.entity_id
_entity_poly.type
_entity_poly.pdbx_seq_one_letter_code
_entity_poly.pdbx_strand_id
1 'polypeptide(L)'
;MFYKVAEHIFEVNACDEILSQMSNYAPFAVDSGAESSCKNSVFSLDVQNEVAPEYTEDIRQDEEGQVIICGRTSDGLPAFDFWLFGKPMGVLVCEKDFKHAVLLLGKEKIPAESSNFAVNNALMVLYALATAGFETALFHAAGIQYKGLGYLFLGKSGTGKSTHARLWLKYNEGSELFNDDNPVVRLFEKDGRKFAVAYGSPWSGKTPCYKNVEMELGGFVLLSQAPFNKISPLRGVSAYAAIMPSISGMRWNKNLADGLHQTENGLASCVPVWFLECLPDEDAARLCCQTVVREIQ
;
A
#
# COMPACT_ATOMS: atom_id res chain seq x y z
N MET A 1 -15.40 14.56 1.36
CA MET A 1 -15.66 13.59 0.26
C MET A 1 -15.30 12.20 0.75
N PHE A 2 -16.06 11.17 0.39
CA PHE A 2 -15.84 9.80 0.85
C PHE A 2 -15.20 8.93 -0.23
N TYR A 3 -14.30 8.05 0.17
CA TYR A 3 -13.65 7.07 -0.69
C TYR A 3 -13.67 5.69 -0.04
N LYS A 4 -13.66 4.64 -0.86
CA LYS A 4 -13.64 3.24 -0.41
C LYS A 4 -12.50 2.49 -1.08
N VAL A 5 -11.56 1.99 -0.26
CA VAL A 5 -10.41 1.20 -0.72
C VAL A 5 -10.36 -0.10 0.07
N ALA A 6 -10.45 -1.23 -0.65
CA ALA A 6 -10.53 -2.57 -0.05
C ALA A 6 -11.61 -2.65 1.04
N GLU A 7 -12.82 -2.20 0.72
CA GLU A 7 -14.01 -2.08 1.60
C GLU A 7 -13.87 -1.14 2.81
N HIS A 8 -12.70 -0.51 3.04
CA HIS A 8 -12.54 0.51 4.07
C HIS A 8 -12.94 1.87 3.53
N ILE A 9 -13.91 2.51 4.18
CA ILE A 9 -14.37 3.86 3.84
C ILE A 9 -13.59 4.88 4.65
N PHE A 10 -13.12 5.95 4.00
CA PHE A 10 -12.52 7.08 4.68
C PHE A 10 -13.04 8.41 4.14
N GLU A 11 -12.92 9.45 4.96
CA GLU A 11 -13.35 10.81 4.63
C GLU A 11 -12.17 11.74 4.41
N VAL A 12 -12.27 12.60 3.40
CA VAL A 12 -11.31 13.69 3.14
C VAL A 12 -12.04 15.02 3.09
N ASN A 13 -11.66 15.91 4.01
CA ASN A 13 -12.17 17.27 4.15
C ASN A 13 -11.10 18.23 3.65
N ALA A 14 -11.29 18.76 2.44
CA ALA A 14 -10.36 19.70 1.81
C ALA A 14 -11.13 20.69 0.94
N CYS A 15 -10.48 21.78 0.52
CA CYS A 15 -11.08 22.72 -0.43
C CYS A 15 -11.20 22.10 -1.84
N ASP A 16 -12.10 22.65 -2.66
CA ASP A 16 -12.38 22.14 -4.01
C ASP A 16 -11.14 22.09 -4.92
N GLU A 17 -10.20 23.04 -4.74
CA GLU A 17 -8.93 23.05 -5.47
C GLU A 17 -8.13 21.76 -5.22
N ILE A 18 -8.03 21.30 -3.97
CA ILE A 18 -7.32 20.07 -3.61
C ILE A 18 -8.10 18.84 -4.07
N LEU A 19 -9.40 18.79 -3.81
CA LEU A 19 -10.24 17.64 -4.18
C LEU A 19 -10.24 17.39 -5.70
N SER A 20 -10.24 18.45 -6.51
CA SER A 20 -10.19 18.35 -7.97
C SER A 20 -8.88 17.74 -8.51
N GLN A 21 -7.80 17.77 -7.73
CA GLN A 21 -6.49 17.25 -8.10
C GLN A 21 -6.32 15.76 -7.74
N MET A 22 -7.21 15.21 -6.90
CA MET A 22 -7.20 13.81 -6.43
C MET A 22 -7.74 12.82 -7.48
N SER A 23 -7.34 12.98 -8.75
CA SER A 23 -7.82 12.17 -9.87
C SER A 23 -7.55 10.66 -9.72
N ASN A 24 -6.48 10.28 -9.02
CA ASN A 24 -6.17 8.88 -8.68
C ASN A 24 -7.19 8.25 -7.72
N TYR A 25 -7.95 9.05 -6.96
CA TYR A 25 -9.00 8.58 -6.07
C TYR A 25 -10.37 8.52 -6.73
N ALA A 26 -10.55 9.08 -7.94
CA ALA A 26 -11.83 9.10 -8.64
C ALA A 26 -12.49 7.71 -8.80
N PRO A 27 -11.75 6.62 -9.13
CA PRO A 27 -12.33 5.27 -9.21
C PRO A 27 -12.82 4.70 -7.88
N PHE A 28 -12.43 5.32 -6.76
CA PHE A 28 -12.70 4.87 -5.40
C PHE A 28 -13.70 5.78 -4.67
N ALA A 29 -14.22 6.82 -5.33
CA ALA A 29 -15.18 7.75 -4.73
C ALA A 29 -16.51 7.06 -4.40
N VAL A 30 -17.10 7.43 -3.26
CA VAL A 30 -18.40 6.92 -2.79
C VAL A 30 -19.44 8.03 -2.88
N ASP A 31 -20.62 7.71 -3.41
CA ASP A 31 -21.75 8.63 -3.42
C ASP A 31 -22.36 8.71 -2.01
N SER A 32 -22.21 9.88 -1.38
CA SER A 32 -22.74 10.20 -0.05
C SER A 32 -24.26 10.05 0.08
N GLY A 33 -25.01 10.04 -1.03
CA GLY A 33 -26.47 9.90 -1.03
C GLY A 33 -26.97 8.45 -1.02
N ALA A 34 -26.13 7.46 -1.34
CA ALA A 34 -26.57 6.08 -1.59
C ALA A 34 -26.20 5.08 -0.48
N GLU A 35 -25.27 5.43 0.41
CA GLU A 35 -24.61 4.47 1.28
C GLU A 35 -24.73 4.91 2.76
N SER A 36 -25.56 4.21 3.55
CA SER A 36 -25.68 4.39 5.02
C SER A 36 -24.36 4.14 5.80
N SER A 37 -23.35 3.64 5.10
CA SER A 37 -21.99 3.28 5.50
C SER A 37 -21.06 4.47 5.73
N CYS A 38 -21.41 5.69 5.29
CA CYS A 38 -20.60 6.90 5.57
C CYS A 38 -20.42 7.18 7.07
N LYS A 39 -21.26 6.58 7.94
CA LYS A 39 -21.12 6.64 9.41
C LYS A 39 -20.00 5.78 9.99
N ASN A 40 -19.43 4.84 9.20
CA ASN A 40 -18.44 3.86 9.66
C ASN A 40 -17.07 4.09 9.03
N SER A 41 -16.71 5.37 8.82
CA SER A 41 -15.40 5.74 8.31
C SER A 41 -14.28 5.20 9.22
N VAL A 42 -13.26 4.55 8.65
CA VAL A 42 -12.10 4.09 9.42
C VAL A 42 -11.22 5.26 9.88
N PHE A 43 -11.20 6.35 9.13
CA PHE A 43 -10.60 7.62 9.52
C PHE A 43 -11.19 8.81 8.76
N SER A 44 -10.86 10.02 9.23
CA SER A 44 -11.08 11.29 8.54
C SER A 44 -9.76 12.06 8.43
N LEU A 45 -9.55 12.71 7.28
CA LEU A 45 -8.41 13.60 7.05
C LEU A 45 -8.91 15.01 6.74
N ASP A 46 -8.47 15.98 7.53
CA ASP A 46 -8.69 17.40 7.27
C ASP A 46 -7.43 18.03 6.69
N VAL A 47 -7.56 18.72 5.54
CA VAL A 47 -6.43 19.37 4.88
C VAL A 47 -6.54 20.88 5.05
N GLN A 48 -5.52 21.46 5.68
CA GLN A 48 -5.53 22.85 6.13
C GLN A 48 -4.26 23.59 5.67
N ASN A 49 -4.44 24.87 5.31
CA ASN A 49 -3.34 25.78 4.98
C ASN A 49 -2.86 26.52 6.24
N GLU A 50 -2.36 25.75 7.20
CA GLU A 50 -1.87 26.25 8.48
C GLU A 50 -0.43 25.79 8.75
N VAL A 51 0.25 26.45 9.69
CA VAL A 51 1.61 26.09 10.09
C VAL A 51 1.55 24.87 10.99
N ALA A 52 2.40 23.88 10.72
CA ALA A 52 2.52 22.70 11.56
C ALA A 52 3.00 23.06 12.99
N PRO A 53 2.51 22.36 14.02
CA PRO A 53 3.08 22.49 15.36
C PRO A 53 4.53 22.00 15.38
N GLU A 54 5.31 22.46 16.36
CA GLU A 54 6.62 21.89 16.62
C GLU A 54 6.50 20.43 17.07
N TYR A 55 7.43 19.60 16.62
CA TYR A 55 7.49 18.18 16.94
C TYR A 55 8.94 17.71 17.11
N THR A 56 9.14 16.64 17.87
CA THR A 56 10.43 15.95 18.00
C THR A 56 10.55 14.87 16.94
N GLU A 57 11.74 14.72 16.34
CA GLU A 57 12.03 13.62 15.41
C GLU A 57 12.33 12.32 16.19
N ASP A 58 11.55 11.28 15.91
CA ASP A 58 11.79 9.92 16.43
C ASP A 58 12.58 9.10 15.41
N ILE A 59 12.12 9.07 14.15
CA ILE A 59 12.64 8.22 13.07
C ILE A 59 12.56 8.96 11.75
N ARG A 60 13.53 8.74 10.86
CA ARG A 60 13.54 9.26 9.49
C ARG A 60 13.74 8.13 8.49
N GLN A 61 12.93 8.14 7.44
CA GLN A 61 13.04 7.22 6.31
C GLN A 61 13.28 8.03 5.04
N ASP A 62 14.24 7.61 4.21
CA ASP A 62 14.58 8.23 2.93
C ASP A 62 14.62 7.14 1.85
N GLU A 63 13.76 7.30 0.84
CA GLU A 63 13.71 6.42 -0.32
C GLU A 63 13.61 7.25 -1.60
N GLU A 64 14.66 7.19 -2.44
CA GLU A 64 14.75 7.92 -3.72
C GLU A 64 14.46 9.44 -3.61
N GLY A 65 14.78 10.08 -2.49
CA GLY A 65 14.55 11.52 -2.26
C GLY A 65 13.15 11.87 -1.76
N GLN A 66 12.32 10.87 -1.48
CA GLN A 66 11.10 11.00 -0.68
C GLN A 66 11.46 10.69 0.77
N VAL A 67 11.26 11.66 1.66
CA VAL A 67 11.59 11.50 3.08
C VAL A 67 10.33 11.63 3.91
N ILE A 68 10.15 10.69 4.85
CA ILE A 68 9.13 10.74 5.88
C ILE A 68 9.84 10.82 7.23
N ILE A 69 9.61 11.91 7.95
CA ILE A 69 10.09 12.08 9.32
C ILE A 69 8.93 11.79 10.25
N CYS A 70 9.05 10.72 11.04
CA CYS A 70 8.09 10.37 12.07
C CYS A 70 8.52 11.01 13.39
N GLY A 71 7.56 11.59 14.10
CA GLY A 71 7.82 12.33 15.31
C GLY A 71 6.61 12.48 16.22
N ARG A 72 6.75 13.35 17.21
CA ARG A 72 5.69 13.66 18.18
C ARG A 72 5.62 15.14 18.48
N THR A 73 4.40 15.68 18.48
CA THR A 73 4.13 17.04 18.95
C THR A 73 4.35 17.16 20.46
N SER A 74 4.35 18.39 21.00
CA SER A 74 4.52 18.65 22.44
C SER A 74 3.46 18.00 23.34
N ASP A 75 2.24 17.79 22.83
CA ASP A 75 1.14 17.06 23.49
C ASP A 75 1.16 15.55 23.23
N GLY A 76 2.18 15.07 22.51
CA GLY A 76 2.44 13.65 22.27
C GLY A 76 1.57 13.02 21.20
N LEU A 77 1.07 13.81 20.24
CA LEU A 77 0.40 13.31 19.04
C LEU A 77 1.42 12.86 17.99
N PRO A 78 1.19 11.74 17.29
CA PRO A 78 2.02 11.35 16.15
C PRO A 78 2.06 12.43 15.06
N ALA A 79 3.26 12.74 14.57
CA ALA A 79 3.48 13.64 13.46
C ALA A 79 4.28 12.92 12.35
N PHE A 80 3.92 13.18 11.09
CA PHE A 80 4.60 12.67 9.91
C PHE A 80 4.88 13.84 8.96
N ASP A 81 6.14 14.22 8.83
CA ASP A 81 6.58 15.32 7.96
C ASP A 81 7.12 14.78 6.64
N PHE A 82 6.48 15.19 5.55
CA PHE A 82 6.75 14.73 4.19
C PHE A 82 7.65 15.70 3.45
N TRP A 83 8.76 15.19 2.92
CA TRP A 83 9.68 15.96 2.08
C TRP A 83 9.90 15.29 0.74
N LEU A 84 10.09 16.12 -0.29
CA LEU A 84 10.41 15.68 -1.63
C LEU A 84 11.60 16.48 -2.17
N PHE A 85 12.69 15.79 -2.51
CA PHE A 85 13.94 16.38 -3.01
C PHE A 85 14.42 17.57 -2.16
N GLY A 86 14.37 17.41 -0.83
CA GLY A 86 14.82 18.42 0.13
C GLY A 86 13.87 19.60 0.34
N LYS A 87 12.63 19.52 -0.17
CA LYS A 87 11.58 20.53 0.07
C LYS A 87 10.51 19.97 1.00
N PRO A 88 10.04 20.72 2.00
CA PRO A 88 8.92 20.31 2.85
C PRO A 88 7.61 20.39 2.05
N MET A 89 6.80 19.35 2.11
CA MET A 89 5.55 19.23 1.37
C MET A 89 4.32 19.38 2.28
N GLY A 90 4.42 18.94 3.54
CA GLY A 90 3.37 19.10 4.55
C GLY A 90 3.57 18.16 5.73
N VAL A 91 2.92 18.47 6.85
CA VAL A 91 2.99 17.68 8.08
C VAL A 91 1.62 17.13 8.42
N LEU A 92 1.51 15.81 8.51
CA LEU A 92 0.33 15.12 9.01
C LEU A 92 0.43 14.95 10.52
N VAL A 93 -0.56 15.44 11.26
CA VAL A 93 -0.68 15.22 12.70
C VAL A 93 -1.91 14.36 12.95
N CYS A 94 -1.73 13.24 13.66
CA CYS A 94 -2.80 12.27 13.89
C CYS A 94 -3.24 12.26 15.35
N GLU A 95 -4.50 11.93 15.59
CA GLU A 95 -4.91 11.43 16.91
C GLU A 95 -4.23 10.09 17.21
N LYS A 96 -4.16 9.73 18.50
CA LYS A 96 -3.43 8.52 18.95
C LYS A 96 -4.03 7.20 18.43
N ASP A 97 -5.30 7.20 18.05
CA ASP A 97 -5.99 6.06 17.47
C ASP A 97 -6.10 6.12 15.94
N PHE A 98 -5.51 7.16 15.32
CA PHE A 98 -5.48 7.39 13.87
C PHE A 98 -6.86 7.53 13.20
N LYS A 99 -7.94 7.76 13.96
CA LYS A 99 -9.28 7.96 13.38
C LYS A 99 -9.51 9.36 12.84
N HIS A 100 -8.73 10.32 13.32
CA HIS A 100 -8.75 11.68 12.81
C HIS A 100 -7.31 12.17 12.66
N ALA A 101 -7.08 12.92 11.59
CA ALA A 101 -5.79 13.55 11.34
C ALA A 101 -5.96 14.86 10.57
N VAL A 102 -4.99 15.75 10.75
CA VAL A 102 -4.91 17.02 10.04
C VAL A 102 -3.62 17.08 9.25
N LEU A 103 -3.72 17.33 7.95
CA LEU A 103 -2.58 17.63 7.08
C LEU A 103 -2.40 19.15 6.97
N LEU A 104 -1.25 19.63 7.40
CA LEU A 104 -0.88 21.03 7.47
C LEU A 104 0.11 21.35 6.33
N LEU A 105 -0.34 22.14 5.35
CA LEU A 105 0.44 22.47 4.14
C LEU A 105 1.29 23.75 4.27
N GLY A 106 1.20 24.45 5.39
CA GLY A 106 1.79 25.78 5.58
C GLY A 106 0.85 26.91 5.12
N LYS A 107 1.21 28.14 5.46
CA LYS A 107 0.44 29.36 5.10
C LYS A 107 0.72 29.85 3.68
N GLU A 108 1.89 29.55 3.15
CA GLU A 108 2.27 29.95 1.79
C GLU A 108 1.64 29.00 0.79
N LYS A 109 1.09 29.54 -0.30
CA LYS A 109 0.51 28.72 -1.36
C LYS A 109 1.64 27.94 -2.05
N ILE A 110 1.60 26.61 -1.93
CA ILE A 110 2.51 25.70 -2.62
C ILE A 110 1.96 25.32 -4.01
N PRO A 111 2.81 24.87 -4.95
CA PRO A 111 2.36 24.35 -6.23
C PRO A 111 1.39 23.17 -6.06
N ALA A 112 0.44 23.03 -7.00
CA ALA A 112 -0.55 21.95 -7.00
C ALA A 112 0.07 20.54 -6.89
N GLU A 113 1.19 20.31 -7.57
CA GLU A 113 1.92 19.04 -7.51
C GLU A 113 2.44 18.74 -6.10
N SER A 114 2.89 19.77 -5.36
CA SER A 114 3.38 19.63 -3.99
C SER A 114 2.25 19.33 -3.02
N SER A 115 1.11 20.04 -3.13
CA SER A 115 -0.07 19.74 -2.30
C SER A 115 -0.63 18.35 -2.60
N ASN A 116 -0.67 17.94 -3.87
CA ASN A 116 -1.10 16.61 -4.26
C ASN A 116 -0.18 15.53 -3.68
N PHE A 117 1.14 15.71 -3.78
CA PHE A 117 2.10 14.81 -3.16
C PHE A 117 1.89 14.67 -1.65
N ALA A 118 1.70 15.79 -0.94
CA ALA A 118 1.47 15.79 0.50
C ALA A 118 0.17 15.05 0.88
N VAL A 119 -0.94 15.35 0.19
CA VAL A 119 -2.25 14.71 0.41
C VAL A 119 -2.17 13.22 0.13
N ASN A 120 -1.53 12.82 -0.97
CA ASN A 120 -1.44 11.42 -1.35
C ASN A 120 -0.62 10.60 -0.34
N ASN A 121 0.52 11.12 0.12
CA ASN A 121 1.34 10.47 1.15
C ASN A 121 0.64 10.45 2.51
N ALA A 122 -0.04 11.53 2.89
CA ALA A 122 -0.82 11.59 4.12
C ALA A 122 -1.92 10.52 4.14
N LEU A 123 -2.68 10.39 3.06
CA LEU A 123 -3.72 9.37 2.92
C LEU A 123 -3.15 7.96 2.92
N MET A 124 -2.02 7.73 2.25
CA MET A 124 -1.35 6.42 2.23
C MET A 124 -0.90 6.00 3.63
N VAL A 125 -0.20 6.88 4.34
CA VAL A 125 0.28 6.64 5.71
C VAL A 125 -0.90 6.44 6.65
N LEU A 126 -1.88 7.34 6.62
CA LEU A 126 -3.04 7.26 7.49
C LEU A 126 -3.86 5.98 7.25
N TYR A 127 -4.03 5.58 5.98
CA TYR A 127 -4.69 4.32 5.64
C TYR A 127 -3.94 3.11 6.20
N ALA A 128 -2.61 3.04 6.02
CA ALA A 128 -1.82 1.93 6.54
C ALA A 128 -1.91 1.82 8.07
N LEU A 129 -1.92 2.96 8.78
CA LEU A 129 -2.00 3.00 10.24
C LEU A 129 -3.41 2.68 10.75
N ALA A 130 -4.44 3.31 10.18
CA ALA A 130 -5.83 3.14 10.60
C ALA A 130 -6.36 1.73 10.28
N THR A 131 -5.86 1.08 9.22
CA THR A 131 -6.33 -0.26 8.81
C THR A 131 -5.51 -1.43 9.38
N ALA A 132 -4.39 -1.17 10.06
CA ALA A 132 -3.48 -2.20 10.57
C ALA A 132 -4.14 -3.26 11.47
N GLY A 133 -5.21 -2.89 12.19
CA GLY A 133 -5.98 -3.79 13.06
C GLY A 133 -7.12 -4.55 12.38
N PHE A 134 -7.32 -4.38 11.07
CA PHE A 134 -8.48 -4.89 10.33
C PHE A 134 -8.13 -6.02 9.36
N GLU A 135 -7.12 -6.82 9.72
CA GLU A 135 -6.57 -7.90 8.89
C GLU A 135 -6.27 -7.44 7.44
N THR A 136 -5.76 -6.21 7.34
CA THR A 136 -5.53 -5.46 6.10
C THR A 136 -4.09 -5.00 6.07
N ALA A 137 -3.42 -5.19 4.94
CA ALA A 137 -2.03 -4.78 4.75
C ALA A 137 -1.86 -4.03 3.42
N LEU A 138 -1.18 -2.89 3.50
CA LEU A 138 -0.71 -2.13 2.35
C LEU A 138 0.70 -2.62 1.98
N PHE A 139 0.85 -3.15 0.77
CA PHE A 139 2.09 -3.78 0.31
C PHE A 139 2.88 -2.87 -0.60
N HIS A 140 4.18 -2.70 -0.39
CA HIS A 140 5.11 -2.23 -1.41
C HIS A 140 5.41 -3.38 -2.41
N ALA A 141 4.58 -3.51 -3.45
CA ALA A 141 4.59 -4.58 -4.44
C ALA A 141 4.06 -4.16 -5.82
N ALA A 142 4.40 -4.93 -6.86
CA ALA A 142 3.71 -4.85 -8.16
C ALA A 142 2.69 -5.99 -8.28
N GLY A 143 1.45 -5.67 -8.65
CA GLY A 143 0.33 -6.60 -8.70
C GLY A 143 -0.13 -6.92 -10.12
N ILE A 144 -0.08 -8.21 -10.49
CA ILE A 144 -0.59 -8.74 -11.75
C ILE A 144 -1.79 -9.64 -11.48
N GLN A 145 -2.87 -9.45 -12.24
CA GLN A 145 -3.96 -10.40 -12.37
C GLN A 145 -3.64 -11.39 -13.49
N TYR A 146 -3.84 -12.67 -13.24
CA TYR A 146 -3.71 -13.72 -14.26
C TYR A 146 -4.70 -14.85 -13.97
N LYS A 147 -5.49 -15.22 -14.98
CA LYS A 147 -6.56 -16.25 -14.87
C LYS A 147 -7.50 -16.03 -13.68
N GLY A 148 -7.85 -14.77 -13.41
CA GLY A 148 -8.78 -14.39 -12.34
C GLY A 148 -8.18 -14.30 -10.94
N LEU A 149 -6.90 -14.65 -10.75
CA LEU A 149 -6.18 -14.53 -9.48
C LEU A 149 -5.18 -13.38 -9.50
N GLY A 150 -4.92 -12.79 -8.34
CA GLY A 150 -3.88 -11.78 -8.14
C GLY A 150 -2.55 -12.40 -7.71
N TYR A 151 -1.44 -11.86 -8.21
CA TYR A 151 -0.09 -12.21 -7.81
C TYR A 151 0.69 -10.95 -7.48
N LEU A 152 1.34 -10.93 -6.31
CA LEU A 152 2.14 -9.80 -5.85
C LEU A 152 3.63 -10.12 -5.93
N PHE A 153 4.37 -9.32 -6.70
CA PHE A 153 5.82 -9.37 -6.76
C PHE A 153 6.42 -8.52 -5.65
N LEU A 154 7.10 -9.17 -4.72
CA LEU A 154 7.76 -8.56 -3.57
C LEU A 154 9.26 -8.40 -3.83
N GLY A 155 9.90 -7.54 -3.06
CA GLY A 155 11.35 -7.32 -3.13
C GLY A 155 11.73 -5.92 -2.71
N LYS A 156 13.01 -5.76 -2.32
CA LYS A 156 13.56 -4.45 -1.96
C LYS A 156 13.41 -3.45 -3.10
N SER A 157 13.42 -2.17 -2.79
CA SER A 157 13.50 -1.12 -3.80
C SER A 157 14.65 -1.39 -4.78
N GLY A 158 14.41 -1.17 -6.07
CA GLY A 158 15.38 -1.48 -7.14
C GLY A 158 15.51 -2.96 -7.54
N THR A 159 14.88 -3.91 -6.85
CA THR A 159 15.02 -5.36 -7.19
C THR A 159 14.37 -5.73 -8.53
N GLY A 160 13.42 -4.93 -9.03
CA GLY A 160 12.81 -5.11 -10.35
C GLY A 160 11.35 -5.56 -10.35
N LYS A 161 10.58 -5.31 -9.28
CA LYS A 161 9.13 -5.66 -9.17
C LYS A 161 8.31 -5.23 -10.40
N SER A 162 8.33 -3.94 -10.72
CA SER A 162 7.64 -3.39 -11.90
C SER A 162 8.21 -3.92 -13.22
N THR A 163 9.52 -4.21 -13.27
CA THR A 163 10.14 -4.84 -14.44
C THR A 163 9.59 -6.24 -14.66
N HIS A 164 9.49 -7.04 -13.60
CA HIS A 164 8.94 -8.38 -13.68
C HIS A 164 7.45 -8.38 -14.04
N ALA A 165 6.66 -7.45 -13.48
CA ALA A 165 5.27 -7.24 -13.86
C ALA A 165 5.14 -6.93 -15.36
N ARG A 166 5.98 -6.04 -15.91
CA ARG A 166 6.00 -5.76 -17.37
C ARG A 166 6.38 -6.97 -18.22
N LEU A 167 7.29 -7.82 -17.74
CA LEU A 167 7.63 -9.06 -18.45
C LEU A 167 6.42 -10.02 -18.49
N TRP A 168 5.66 -10.12 -17.40
CA TRP A 168 4.39 -10.86 -17.41
C TRP A 168 3.39 -10.32 -18.42
N LEU A 169 3.16 -9.00 -18.45
CA LEU A 169 2.27 -8.38 -19.45
C LEU A 169 2.71 -8.68 -20.88
N LYS A 170 4.02 -8.74 -21.13
CA LYS A 170 4.58 -8.96 -22.47
C LYS A 170 4.52 -10.42 -22.91
N TYR A 171 4.76 -11.37 -22.00
CA TYR A 171 5.04 -12.76 -22.37
C TYR A 171 3.98 -13.77 -21.89
N ASN A 172 3.13 -13.39 -20.94
CA ASN A 172 2.07 -14.24 -20.40
C ASN A 172 0.70 -13.66 -20.80
N GLU A 173 0.20 -14.07 -21.96
CA GLU A 173 -1.09 -13.61 -22.50
C GLU A 173 -2.24 -13.78 -21.49
N GLY A 174 -3.04 -12.73 -21.32
CA GLY A 174 -4.10 -12.66 -20.31
C GLY A 174 -3.63 -12.14 -18.93
N SER A 175 -2.40 -11.65 -18.82
CA SER A 175 -1.93 -10.92 -17.64
C SER A 175 -2.37 -9.46 -17.70
N GLU A 176 -2.82 -8.91 -16.57
CA GLU A 176 -3.18 -7.49 -16.44
C GLU A 176 -2.56 -6.87 -15.20
N LEU A 177 -2.06 -5.64 -15.30
CA LEU A 177 -1.59 -4.87 -14.16
C LEU A 177 -2.78 -4.27 -13.42
N PHE A 178 -2.84 -4.46 -12.11
CA PHE A 178 -3.87 -3.85 -11.26
C PHE A 178 -3.32 -2.82 -10.27
N ASN A 179 -2.02 -2.89 -9.93
CA ASN A 179 -1.32 -1.88 -9.15
C ASN A 179 0.20 -1.99 -9.35
N ASP A 180 0.95 -0.88 -9.37
CA ASP A 180 2.41 -0.86 -9.57
C ASP A 180 3.17 -0.21 -8.42
N ASP A 181 2.68 -0.27 -7.18
CA ASP A 181 3.47 0.03 -5.97
C ASP A 181 2.81 -0.36 -4.65
N ASN A 182 1.55 0.02 -4.43
CA ASN A 182 0.89 -0.05 -3.13
C ASN A 182 -0.46 -0.81 -3.18
N PRO A 183 -0.53 -2.07 -3.69
CA PRO A 183 -1.75 -2.87 -3.60
C PRO A 183 -2.13 -3.14 -2.15
N VAL A 184 -3.42 -3.34 -1.91
CA VAL A 184 -3.95 -3.72 -0.60
C VAL A 184 -4.32 -5.20 -0.61
N VAL A 185 -4.00 -5.92 0.47
CA VAL A 185 -4.45 -7.30 0.67
C VAL A 185 -5.23 -7.39 1.98
N ARG A 186 -6.35 -8.10 1.95
CA ARG A 186 -7.16 -8.39 3.13
C ARG A 186 -7.35 -9.87 3.33
N LEU A 187 -7.35 -10.30 4.59
CA LEU A 187 -7.75 -11.64 4.96
C LEU A 187 -9.24 -11.70 5.22
N PHE A 188 -9.82 -12.83 4.86
CA PHE A 188 -11.19 -13.18 5.14
C PHE A 188 -11.25 -14.63 5.63
N GLU A 189 -12.29 -14.94 6.39
CA GLU A 189 -12.58 -16.30 6.82
C GLU A 189 -14.03 -16.65 6.46
N LYS A 190 -14.20 -17.78 5.79
CA LYS A 190 -15.51 -18.32 5.43
C LYS A 190 -15.50 -19.83 5.66
N ASP A 191 -16.49 -20.32 6.39
CA ASP A 191 -16.65 -21.74 6.71
C ASP A 191 -15.38 -22.37 7.33
N GLY A 192 -14.67 -21.60 8.16
CA GLY A 192 -13.42 -22.01 8.83
C GLY A 192 -12.19 -22.05 7.92
N ARG A 193 -12.30 -21.61 6.66
CA ARG A 193 -11.17 -21.46 5.73
C ARG A 193 -10.80 -19.99 5.58
N LYS A 194 -9.53 -19.68 5.85
CA LYS A 194 -8.95 -18.37 5.53
C LYS A 194 -8.57 -18.28 4.06
N PHE A 195 -8.85 -17.13 3.47
CA PHE A 195 -8.42 -16.77 2.12
C PHE A 195 -8.05 -15.28 2.11
N ALA A 196 -7.31 -14.86 1.09
CA ALA A 196 -6.89 -13.48 0.94
C ALA A 196 -7.42 -12.90 -0.37
N VAL A 197 -7.80 -11.63 -0.35
CA VAL A 197 -8.23 -10.88 -1.53
C VAL A 197 -7.24 -9.74 -1.74
N ALA A 198 -6.77 -9.60 -2.98
CA ALA A 198 -5.95 -8.49 -3.42
C ALA A 198 -6.82 -7.42 -4.07
N TYR A 199 -6.47 -6.16 -3.81
CA TYR A 199 -7.18 -4.99 -4.29
C TYR A 199 -6.20 -4.04 -4.99
N GLY A 200 -6.68 -3.41 -6.06
CA GLY A 200 -6.06 -2.18 -6.52
C GLY A 200 -6.29 -1.04 -5.51
N SER A 201 -5.54 0.04 -5.66
CA SER A 201 -5.53 1.16 -4.72
C SER A 201 -5.25 2.46 -5.46
N PRO A 202 -5.51 3.63 -4.83
CA PRO A 202 -5.18 4.93 -5.42
C PRO A 202 -3.67 5.24 -5.36
N TRP A 203 -2.87 4.37 -4.73
CA TRP A 203 -1.43 4.52 -4.59
C TRP A 203 -0.72 3.57 -5.57
N SER A 204 -0.06 4.14 -6.57
CA SER A 204 0.68 3.40 -7.59
C SER A 204 1.98 4.14 -7.88
N GLY A 205 2.97 3.40 -8.39
CA GLY A 205 4.33 3.90 -8.56
C GLY A 205 4.48 4.68 -9.87
N LYS A 206 5.64 4.49 -10.51
CA LYS A 206 6.00 5.20 -11.76
C LYS A 206 5.00 4.93 -12.90
N THR A 207 4.29 3.81 -12.86
CA THR A 207 3.18 3.53 -13.79
C THR A 207 1.85 3.89 -13.11
N PRO A 208 1.13 4.92 -13.60
CA PRO A 208 -0.22 5.21 -13.09
C PRO A 208 -1.16 4.01 -13.32
N CYS A 209 -1.63 3.41 -12.24
CA CYS A 209 -2.53 2.26 -12.27
C CYS A 209 -3.51 2.33 -11.08
N TYR A 210 -4.59 3.09 -11.27
CA TYR A 210 -5.59 3.35 -10.24
C TYR A 210 -6.87 2.57 -10.56
N LYS A 211 -6.85 1.25 -10.34
CA LYS A 211 -7.98 0.38 -10.65
C LYS A 211 -8.72 -0.02 -9.38
N ASN A 212 -10.01 0.25 -9.31
CA ASN A 212 -10.87 -0.25 -8.25
C ASN A 212 -11.36 -1.66 -8.61
N VAL A 213 -10.48 -2.64 -8.37
CA VAL A 213 -10.70 -4.06 -8.68
C VAL A 213 -10.32 -4.91 -7.49
N GLU A 214 -10.93 -6.08 -7.38
CA GLU A 214 -10.65 -7.09 -6.37
C GLU A 214 -10.56 -8.48 -7.00
N MET A 215 -9.73 -9.34 -6.42
CA MET A 215 -9.54 -10.71 -6.86
C MET A 215 -8.94 -11.56 -5.74
N GLU A 216 -9.23 -12.86 -5.73
CA GLU A 216 -8.56 -13.77 -4.79
C GLU A 216 -7.04 -13.75 -5.06
N LEU A 217 -6.26 -13.71 -3.98
CA LEU A 217 -4.81 -13.68 -4.06
C LEU A 217 -4.28 -15.10 -4.29
N GLY A 218 -3.72 -15.33 -5.48
CA GLY A 218 -3.08 -16.59 -5.87
C GLY A 218 -1.71 -16.79 -5.22
N GLY A 219 -0.96 -15.70 -5.00
CA GLY A 219 0.22 -15.78 -4.14
C GLY A 219 1.21 -14.64 -4.22
N PHE A 220 2.28 -14.80 -3.45
CA PHE A 220 3.39 -13.85 -3.36
C PHE A 220 4.64 -14.42 -4.01
N VAL A 221 5.40 -13.60 -4.72
CA VAL A 221 6.70 -13.99 -5.28
C VAL A 221 7.75 -12.97 -4.86
N LEU A 222 8.64 -13.39 -3.95
CA LEU A 222 9.79 -12.59 -3.53
C LEU A 222 10.89 -12.69 -4.58
N LEU A 223 11.20 -11.56 -5.20
CA LEU A 223 12.25 -11.46 -6.22
C LEU A 223 13.62 -11.29 -5.59
N SER A 224 14.63 -11.89 -6.23
CA SER A 224 16.04 -11.63 -6.01
C SER A 224 16.78 -11.66 -7.35
N GLN A 225 17.69 -10.72 -7.57
CA GLN A 225 18.52 -10.72 -8.77
C GLN A 225 19.55 -11.85 -8.69
N ALA A 226 19.66 -12.64 -9.75
CA ALA A 226 20.61 -13.74 -9.85
C ALA A 226 21.07 -13.93 -11.31
N PRO A 227 22.23 -14.58 -11.55
CA PRO A 227 22.70 -14.88 -12.90
C PRO A 227 21.99 -16.10 -13.52
N PHE A 228 20.88 -16.55 -12.95
CA PHE A 228 20.09 -17.70 -13.37
C PHE A 228 18.62 -17.52 -12.98
N ASN A 229 17.74 -18.34 -13.56
CA ASN A 229 16.31 -18.38 -13.24
C ASN A 229 16.00 -19.63 -12.39
N LYS A 230 15.55 -19.43 -11.15
CA LYS A 230 15.17 -20.51 -10.22
C LYS A 230 14.07 -20.03 -9.28
N ILE A 231 13.00 -20.82 -9.19
CA ILE A 231 11.89 -20.57 -8.28
C ILE A 231 11.75 -21.71 -7.28
N SER A 232 11.46 -21.38 -6.02
CA SER A 232 11.25 -22.36 -4.95
C SER A 232 10.16 -21.90 -3.98
N PRO A 233 9.34 -22.81 -3.43
CA PRO A 233 8.32 -22.45 -2.46
C PRO A 233 8.94 -22.06 -1.10
N LEU A 234 8.37 -21.06 -0.46
CA LEU A 234 8.64 -20.68 0.92
C LEU A 234 7.45 -21.09 1.80
N ARG A 235 7.74 -21.55 3.03
CA ARG A 235 6.72 -22.01 3.98
C ARG A 235 7.03 -21.54 5.39
N GLY A 236 5.98 -21.45 6.22
CA GLY A 236 6.10 -21.11 7.64
C GLY A 236 6.88 -19.82 7.85
N VAL A 237 7.93 -19.88 8.67
CA VAL A 237 8.76 -18.71 9.02
C VAL A 237 9.40 -18.06 7.79
N SER A 238 9.81 -18.85 6.78
CA SER A 238 10.41 -18.28 5.56
C SER A 238 9.40 -17.50 4.72
N ALA A 239 8.14 -17.96 4.68
CA ALA A 239 7.06 -17.24 4.00
C ALA A 239 6.75 -15.92 4.73
N TYR A 240 6.64 -15.98 6.05
CA TYR A 240 6.46 -14.81 6.90
C TYR A 240 7.57 -13.77 6.69
N ALA A 241 8.84 -14.20 6.73
CA ALA A 241 10.00 -13.34 6.55
C ALA A 241 10.10 -12.72 5.14
N ALA A 242 9.49 -13.35 4.13
CA ALA A 242 9.42 -12.81 2.78
C ALA A 242 8.35 -11.72 2.62
N ILE A 243 7.24 -11.84 3.34
CA ILE A 243 6.08 -10.92 3.27
C ILE A 243 6.31 -9.67 4.11
N MET A 244 6.73 -9.86 5.36
CA MET A 244 6.81 -8.81 6.39
C MET A 244 7.55 -7.52 5.95
N PRO A 245 8.72 -7.58 5.27
CA PRO A 245 9.44 -6.38 4.86
C PRO A 245 8.73 -5.53 3.81
N SER A 246 7.76 -6.10 3.09
CA SER A 246 7.01 -5.43 2.04
C SER A 246 5.72 -4.79 2.54
N ILE A 247 5.41 -4.84 3.84
CA ILE A 247 4.18 -4.22 4.38
C ILE A 247 4.54 -2.91 5.09
N SER A 248 3.85 -1.83 4.68
CA SER A 248 3.95 -0.51 5.31
C SER A 248 3.35 -0.52 6.72
N GLY A 249 4.06 0.04 7.70
CA GLY A 249 3.53 0.11 9.06
C GLY A 249 4.47 0.69 10.12
N MET A 250 3.88 1.16 11.21
CA MET A 250 4.59 1.75 12.35
C MET A 250 4.88 0.70 13.43
N ARG A 251 5.89 -0.15 13.17
CA ARG A 251 6.16 -1.35 13.98
C ARG A 251 6.66 -1.09 15.42
N TRP A 252 7.04 0.15 15.75
CA TRP A 252 7.38 0.55 17.12
C TRP A 252 6.15 0.89 17.97
N ASN A 253 4.98 1.05 17.37
CA ASN A 253 3.72 1.14 18.09
C ASN A 253 3.17 -0.28 18.30
N LYS A 254 3.07 -0.68 19.57
CA LYS A 254 2.68 -2.05 19.94
C LYS A 254 1.34 -2.49 19.33
N ASN A 255 0.31 -1.65 19.41
CA ASN A 255 -1.03 -2.02 18.92
C ASN A 255 -1.05 -2.21 17.40
N LEU A 256 -0.34 -1.34 16.68
CA LEU A 256 -0.22 -1.46 15.22
C LEU A 256 0.63 -2.68 14.84
N ALA A 257 1.72 -2.93 15.57
CA ALA A 257 2.58 -4.09 15.34
C ALA A 257 1.82 -5.41 15.55
N ASP A 258 1.00 -5.50 16.61
CA ASP A 258 0.20 -6.70 16.90
C ASP A 258 -0.80 -6.99 15.77
N GLY A 259 -1.51 -5.97 15.26
CA GLY A 259 -2.43 -6.11 14.13
C GLY A 259 -1.76 -6.50 12.81
N LEU A 260 -0.60 -5.87 12.51
CA LEU A 260 0.20 -6.22 11.34
C LEU A 260 0.72 -7.66 11.42
N HIS A 261 1.22 -8.08 12.59
CA HIS A 261 1.70 -9.45 12.81
C HIS A 261 0.58 -10.48 12.67
N GLN A 262 -0.64 -10.18 13.14
CA GLN A 262 -1.79 -11.06 12.90
C GLN A 262 -2.05 -11.22 11.40
N THR A 263 -2.05 -10.12 10.65
CA THR A 263 -2.25 -10.12 9.20
C THR A 263 -1.16 -10.89 8.46
N GLU A 264 0.10 -10.62 8.77
CA GLU A 264 1.26 -11.30 8.19
C GLU A 264 1.25 -12.80 8.45
N ASN A 265 0.96 -13.23 9.68
CA ASN A 265 0.86 -14.63 10.04
C ASN A 265 -0.28 -15.32 9.29
N GLY A 266 -1.44 -14.66 9.20
CA GLY A 266 -2.57 -15.17 8.42
C GLY A 266 -2.18 -15.38 6.96
N LEU A 267 -1.61 -14.36 6.32
CA LEU A 267 -1.17 -14.43 4.92
C LEU A 267 -0.12 -15.52 4.70
N ALA A 268 0.92 -15.58 5.53
CA ALA A 268 1.96 -16.61 5.42
C ALA A 268 1.45 -18.05 5.64
N SER A 269 0.30 -18.20 6.31
CA SER A 269 -0.31 -19.50 6.60
C SER A 269 -1.27 -19.99 5.53
N CYS A 270 -1.96 -19.09 4.81
CA CYS A 270 -3.02 -19.45 3.87
C CYS A 270 -2.74 -19.09 2.41
N VAL A 271 -1.72 -18.27 2.14
CA VAL A 271 -1.36 -17.83 0.79
C VAL A 271 -0.02 -18.46 0.38
N PRO A 272 0.07 -19.07 -0.82
CA PRO A 272 1.34 -19.54 -1.35
C PRO A 272 2.38 -18.42 -1.51
N VAL A 273 3.64 -18.73 -1.16
CA VAL A 273 4.77 -17.81 -1.29
C VAL A 273 5.91 -18.51 -2.00
N TRP A 274 6.52 -17.85 -2.98
CA TRP A 274 7.70 -18.33 -3.69
C TRP A 274 8.86 -17.34 -3.59
N PHE A 275 10.07 -17.88 -3.65
CA PHE A 275 11.29 -17.14 -3.87
C PHE A 275 11.77 -17.36 -5.30
N LEU A 276 11.90 -16.28 -6.06
CA LEU A 276 12.37 -16.28 -7.44
C LEU A 276 13.70 -15.54 -7.54
N GLU A 277 14.75 -16.32 -7.78
CA GLU A 277 16.05 -15.85 -8.23
C GLU A 277 15.97 -15.72 -9.75
N CYS A 278 16.20 -14.53 -10.32
CA CYS A 278 15.99 -14.34 -11.75
C CYS A 278 16.86 -13.28 -12.42
N LEU A 279 17.03 -13.50 -13.72
CA LEU A 279 17.36 -12.51 -14.74
C LEU A 279 16.08 -11.73 -15.13
N PRO A 280 16.19 -10.48 -15.62
CA PRO A 280 15.04 -9.71 -16.09
C PRO A 280 14.65 -10.08 -17.54
N ASP A 281 14.36 -11.36 -17.80
CA ASP A 281 14.10 -11.90 -19.14
C ASP A 281 12.75 -12.64 -19.26
N GLU A 282 12.44 -13.07 -20.49
CA GLU A 282 11.23 -13.83 -20.80
C GLU A 282 11.17 -15.17 -20.05
N ASP A 283 12.29 -15.88 -19.96
CA ASP A 283 12.37 -17.20 -19.34
C ASP A 283 12.00 -17.12 -17.85
N ALA A 284 12.43 -16.06 -17.14
CA ALA A 284 12.05 -15.80 -15.76
C ALA A 284 10.53 -15.61 -15.61
N ALA A 285 9.91 -14.81 -16.48
CA ALA A 285 8.48 -14.53 -16.41
C ALA A 285 7.64 -15.77 -16.74
N ARG A 286 8.07 -16.60 -17.71
CA ARG A 286 7.41 -17.86 -18.05
C ARG A 286 7.58 -18.90 -16.95
N LEU A 287 8.79 -19.05 -16.40
CA LEU A 287 9.05 -19.95 -15.27
C LEU A 287 8.18 -19.59 -14.08
N CYS A 288 8.15 -18.31 -13.70
CA CYS A 288 7.32 -17.83 -12.60
C CYS A 288 5.84 -18.18 -12.83
N CYS A 289 5.28 -17.78 -13.97
CA CYS A 289 3.86 -18.00 -14.28
C CYS A 289 3.50 -19.50 -14.29
N GLN A 290 4.31 -20.34 -14.93
CA GLN A 290 4.05 -21.78 -14.98
C GLN A 290 4.08 -22.43 -13.61
N THR A 291 5.01 -22.05 -12.73
CA THR A 291 5.11 -22.61 -11.39
C THR A 291 3.95 -22.18 -10.50
N VAL A 292 3.68 -20.88 -10.41
CA VAL A 292 2.66 -20.37 -9.47
C VAL A 292 1.25 -20.83 -9.84
N VAL A 293 0.96 -21.00 -11.14
CA VAL A 293 -0.36 -21.45 -11.61
C VAL A 293 -0.56 -22.96 -11.39
N ARG A 294 0.50 -23.78 -11.53
CA ARG A 294 0.39 -25.24 -11.35
C ARG A 294 0.14 -25.66 -9.91
N GLU A 295 0.68 -24.94 -8.94
CA GLU A 295 0.55 -25.30 -7.52
C GLU A 295 -0.79 -24.89 -6.88
N ILE A 296 -1.62 -24.11 -7.59
CA ILE A 296 -2.94 -23.67 -7.12
C ILE A 296 -4.07 -24.54 -7.68
N GLN A 297 -3.82 -25.30 -8.75
CA GLN A 297 -4.75 -26.27 -9.36
C GLN A 297 -4.71 -27.62 -8.65
#